data_AF-A0A3D1EQI2-F1
#
_entry.id   AF-A0A3D1EQI2-F1
#
_cell.length_a   1.000
_cell.length_b   1.000
_cell.length_c   1.000
_cell.angle_alpha   90.00
_cell.angle_beta   90.00
_cell.angle_gamma   90.00
#
_symmetry.space_group_name_H-M   'P 1'
#
loop_
_entity.id
_entity.type
_entity.pdbx_description
1 polymer ?
#
loop_
_entity_poly.entity_id
_entity_poly.type
_entity_poly.pdbx_seq_one_letter_code
_entity_poly.pdbx_strand_id
1 'polypeptide(L)'
;RIRNMPVSLDMETLKAIAEQTGGQAFRATDQNSLVEIYAEIDALERTEYQETRWEEVRDDGPLMLGFGLMLGLFARLLGASLWPEVAS
;
A
#
# COMPACT_ATOMS: atom_id res chain seq x y z
N ARG A 1 14.61 29.41 -11.55
CA ARG A 1 13.79 30.48 -10.94
C ARG A 1 12.37 30.35 -11.47
N ILE A 2 11.42 29.96 -10.63
CA ILE A 2 9.99 29.96 -10.99
C ILE A 2 9.56 31.43 -10.94
N ARG A 3 9.14 31.99 -12.08
CA ARG A 3 8.55 33.33 -12.12
C ARG A 3 7.08 33.18 -11.73
N ASN A 4 6.70 33.76 -10.60
CA ASN A 4 5.31 33.89 -10.20
C ASN A 4 4.65 34.93 -11.12
N MET A 5 4.27 34.51 -12.32
CA MET A 5 3.45 35.33 -13.20
C MET A 5 2.04 35.33 -12.60
N PRO A 6 1.46 36.50 -12.27
CA PRO A 6 0.06 36.56 -11.86
C PRO A 6 -0.79 36.18 -13.08
N VAL A 7 -1.08 34.89 -13.22
CA VAL A 7 -2.07 34.42 -14.18
C VAL A 7 -3.41 34.78 -13.56
N SER A 8 -4.11 35.75 -14.16
CA SER A 8 -5.53 35.93 -13.89
C SER A 8 -6.24 34.65 -14.34
N LEU A 9 -6.57 33.78 -13.39
CA LEU A 9 -7.30 32.56 -13.70
C LEU A 9 -8.69 32.96 -14.22
N ASP A 10 -8.95 32.71 -15.49
CA ASP A 10 -10.23 33.00 -16.10
C ASP A 10 -11.27 31.97 -15.64
N MET A 11 -11.95 32.31 -14.56
CA MET A 11 -13.00 31.49 -13.97
C MET A 11 -14.24 31.38 -14.86
N GLU A 12 -14.44 32.30 -15.81
CA GLU A 12 -15.60 32.25 -16.71
C GLU A 12 -15.42 31.11 -17.72
N THR A 13 -14.26 31.03 -18.36
CA THR A 13 -13.92 29.93 -19.26
C THR A 13 -13.93 28.57 -18.55
N LEU A 14 -13.37 28.49 -17.33
CA LEU A 14 -13.35 27.24 -16.57
C LEU A 14 -14.76 26.76 -16.17
N LYS A 15 -15.66 27.67 -15.80
CA LYS A 15 -17.06 27.33 -15.53
C LYS A 15 -17.77 26.83 -16.78
N ALA A 16 -17.58 27.50 -17.92
CA ALA A 16 -18.16 27.08 -19.19
C ALA A 16 -17.71 25.66 -19.61
N ILE A 17 -16.46 25.29 -19.31
CA ILE A 17 -15.96 23.92 -19.55
C ILE A 17 -16.58 22.92 -18.57
N ALA A 18 -16.66 23.27 -17.28
CA ALA A 18 -17.27 22.43 -16.25
C ALA A 18 -18.74 22.12 -16.59
N GLU A 19 -19.52 23.13 -16.99
CA GLU A 19 -20.90 22.98 -17.43
C GLU A 19 -21.04 22.06 -18.66
N GLN A 20 -20.14 22.20 -19.64
CA GLN A 20 -20.15 21.35 -20.84
C GLN A 20 -19.75 19.90 -20.56
N THR A 21 -18.90 19.66 -19.58
CA THR A 21 -18.35 18.33 -19.26
C THR A 21 -19.09 17.62 -18.12
N GLY A 22 -20.02 18.31 -17.46
CA GLY A 22 -20.68 17.82 -16.24
C GLY A 22 -19.75 17.79 -15.02
N GLY A 23 -18.63 18.50 -15.07
CA GLY A 23 -17.68 18.68 -13.96
C GLY A 23 -17.99 19.91 -13.11
N GLN A 24 -17.08 20.25 -12.21
CA GLN A 24 -17.16 21.44 -11.36
C GLN A 24 -15.87 22.26 -11.44
N ALA A 25 -15.99 23.59 -11.44
CA ALA A 25 -14.87 24.51 -11.46
C ALA A 25 -14.59 25.04 -10.05
N PHE A 26 -13.41 24.72 -9.51
CA PHE A 26 -12.99 25.12 -8.17
C PHE A 26 -11.93 26.22 -8.21
N ARG A 27 -11.95 27.12 -7.21
CA ARG A 27 -10.93 28.14 -7.01
C ARG A 27 -10.42 28.08 -5.58
N ALA A 28 -9.19 27.60 -5.41
CA ALA A 28 -8.53 27.62 -4.12
C ALA A 28 -7.76 28.93 -3.93
N THR A 29 -8.06 29.67 -2.86
CA THR A 29 -7.40 30.94 -2.51
C THR A 29 -6.37 30.81 -1.41
N ASP A 30 -6.38 29.68 -0.72
CA ASP A 30 -5.52 29.36 0.42
C ASP A 30 -5.38 27.84 0.58
N GLN A 31 -4.51 27.41 1.48
CA GLN A 31 -4.19 26.00 1.67
C GLN A 31 -5.35 25.17 2.22
N ASN A 32 -6.22 25.76 3.05
CA ASN A 32 -7.38 25.04 3.58
C ASN A 32 -8.39 24.80 2.47
N SER A 33 -8.66 25.82 1.65
CA SER A 33 -9.54 25.68 0.48
C SER A 33 -9.04 24.61 -0.50
N LEU A 34 -7.72 24.45 -0.68
CA LEU A 34 -7.16 23.36 -1.48
C LEU A 34 -7.53 21.98 -0.90
N VAL A 35 -7.33 21.78 0.40
CA VAL A 35 -7.62 20.50 1.08
C VAL A 35 -9.11 20.17 0.98
N GLU A 36 -9.98 21.15 1.21
CA GLU A 36 -11.43 20.99 1.12
C GLU A 36 -11.88 20.61 -0.30
N ILE A 37 -11.34 21.27 -1.32
CA ILE A 37 -11.64 20.94 -2.73
C ILE A 37 -11.23 19.50 -3.05
N TYR A 38 -10.05 19.05 -2.62
CA TYR A 38 -9.62 17.66 -2.84
C TYR A 38 -10.51 16.66 -2.11
N ALA A 39 -10.94 16.95 -0.89
CA ALA A 39 -11.86 16.09 -0.14
C ALA A 39 -13.23 16.00 -0.83
N GLU A 40 -13.73 17.09 -1.41
CA GLU A 40 -14.98 17.08 -2.18
C GLU A 40 -14.84 16.27 -3.47
N ILE A 41 -13.70 16.38 -4.18
CA ILE A 41 -13.43 15.57 -5.37
C ILE A 41 -13.40 14.08 -5.03
N ASP A 42 -12.68 13.71 -3.97
CA ASP A 42 -12.56 12.33 -3.48
C ASP A 42 -13.94 11.73 -3.13
N ALA A 43 -14.80 12.51 -2.47
CA ALA A 43 -16.17 12.09 -2.14
C ALA A 43 -17.06 11.87 -3.38
N LEU A 44 -16.73 12.47 -4.53
CA LEU A 44 -17.45 12.29 -5.80
C LEU A 44 -16.90 11.14 -6.64
N GLU A 45 -15.75 10.57 -6.28
CA GLU A 45 -15.19 9.40 -6.95
C GLU A 45 -16.06 8.16 -6.68
N ARG A 46 -16.62 7.58 -7.76
CA ARG A 46 -17.51 6.42 -7.66
C ARG A 46 -16.78 5.08 -7.51
N THR A 47 -15.46 5.08 -7.63
CA THR A 47 -14.65 3.86 -7.71
C THR A 47 -13.54 3.93 -6.69
N GLU A 48 -13.63 3.14 -5.61
CA GLU A 48 -12.48 2.92 -4.74
C GLU A 48 -11.38 2.22 -5.55
N TYR A 49 -10.29 2.94 -5.81
CA TYR A 49 -9.11 2.34 -6.45
C TYR A 49 -8.45 1.37 -5.47
N GLN A 50 -8.84 0.09 -5.52
CA GLN A 50 -8.15 -0.97 -4.79
C GLN A 50 -6.89 -1.38 -5.56
N GLU A 51 -5.77 -0.72 -5.25
CA GLU A 51 -4.46 -1.14 -5.77
C GLU A 51 -4.09 -2.50 -5.16
N THR A 52 -4.07 -3.55 -5.99
CA THR A 52 -3.54 -4.85 -5.57
C THR A 52 -2.03 -4.75 -5.50
N ARG A 53 -1.51 -4.48 -4.30
CA ARG A 53 -0.07 -4.47 -4.05
C ARG A 53 0.42 -5.91 -3.92
N TRP A 54 1.23 -6.36 -4.88
CA TRP A 54 1.97 -7.60 -4.75
C TRP A 54 3.19 -7.35 -3.87
N GLU A 55 3.16 -7.87 -2.66
CA GLU A 55 4.33 -7.90 -1.78
C GLU A 55 5.17 -9.15 -2.11
N GLU A 56 6.46 -8.98 -2.38
CA GLU A 56 7.38 -10.09 -2.58
C GLU A 56 7.67 -10.74 -1.22
N VAL A 57 6.99 -11.84 -0.92
CA VAL A 57 7.25 -12.62 0.29
C VAL A 57 8.52 -13.43 0.10
N ARG A 58 9.57 -13.12 0.87
CA ARG A 58 10.77 -13.94 0.95
C ARG A 58 10.50 -15.14 1.87
N ASP A 59 10.61 -16.35 1.32
CA ASP A 59 10.50 -17.58 2.10
C ASP A 59 11.86 -17.99 2.67
N ASP A 60 12.14 -17.57 3.90
CA ASP A 60 13.32 -17.99 4.69
C ASP A 60 13.07 -19.30 5.48
N GLY A 61 11.92 -19.95 5.29
CA GLY A 61 11.50 -21.17 5.99
C GLY A 61 12.39 -22.43 5.82
N PRO A 62 13.06 -22.67 4.67
CA PRO A 62 13.82 -23.91 4.46
C PRO A 62 14.94 -24.15 5.48
N LEU A 63 15.60 -23.09 5.96
CA LEU A 63 16.68 -23.23 6.95
C LEU A 63 16.14 -23.66 8.32
N MET A 64 15.04 -23.06 8.79
CA MET A 64 14.41 -23.44 10.06
C MET A 64 13.92 -24.90 10.04
N LEU A 65 13.33 -25.33 8.92
CA LEU A 65 12.92 -26.73 8.73
C LEU A 65 14.13 -27.68 8.76
N GLY A 66 15.24 -27.30 8.12
CA GLY A 66 16.49 -28.06 8.14
C GLY A 66 17.04 -28.26 9.56
N PHE A 67 17.07 -27.19 10.37
CA PHE A 67 17.52 -27.28 11.77
C PHE A 67 16.61 -28.18 12.61
N GLY A 68 15.29 -28.10 12.43
CA GLY A 68 14.34 -28.96 13.14
C GLY A 68 14.54 -30.45 12.82
N LEU A 69 14.71 -30.79 11.54
CA LEU A 69 15.00 -32.16 11.13
C LEU A 69 16.34 -32.66 11.67
N MET A 70 17.37 -31.82 11.63
CA MET A 70 18.70 -32.15 12.17
C MET A 70 18.62 -32.45 13.68
N LEU A 71 17.96 -31.59 14.46
CA LEU A 71 17.77 -31.78 15.91
C LEU A 71 16.95 -33.03 16.22
N GLY A 72 15.89 -33.30 15.46
CA GLY A 72 15.07 -34.50 15.63
C GLY A 72 15.83 -35.80 15.37
N LEU A 73 16.62 -35.84 14.28
CA LEU A 73 17.49 -36.97 13.97
C LEU A 73 18.57 -37.15 15.03
N PHE A 74 19.17 -36.06 15.49
CA PHE A 74 20.18 -36.09 16.55
C PHE A 74 19.61 -36.61 17.87
N ALA A 75 18.43 -36.14 18.28
CA ALA A 75 17.74 -36.63 19.46
C ALA A 75 17.40 -38.13 19.35
N ARG A 76 17.01 -38.61 18.17
CA ARG A 76 16.75 -40.05 17.93
C ARG A 76 18.02 -40.91 18.09
N LEU A 77 19.16 -40.43 17.60
CA LEU A 77 20.45 -41.12 17.75
C LEU A 77 20.91 -41.15 19.20
N LEU A 78 20.78 -40.03 19.93
CA LEU A 78 21.08 -39.97 21.36
C LEU A 78 20.16 -40.87 22.19
N GLY A 79 18.86 -40.86 21.92
CA GLY A 79 17.89 -41.71 22.60
C GLY A 79 18.21 -43.20 22.41
N ALA A 80 18.55 -43.61 21.19
CA ALA A 80 18.96 -44.98 20.89
C ALA A 80 20.27 -45.39 21.58
N SER A 81 21.20 -44.45 21.80
CA SER A 81 22.48 -44.72 22.46
C SER A 81 22.41 -44.73 24.00
N LEU A 82 21.48 -43.99 24.60
CA LEU A 82 21.42 -43.76 26.05
C LEU A 82 20.37 -44.63 26.76
N TRP A 83 19.29 -45.02 26.08
CA TRP A 83 18.24 -45.88 26.64
C TRP A 83 17.78 -46.94 25.64
N PRO A 84 18.54 -48.04 25.49
CA PRO A 84 18.20 -49.12 24.55
C PRO A 84 16.94 -49.92 24.95
N GLU A 85 16.49 -49.82 26.20
CA GLU A 85 15.35 -50.59 26.75
C GLU A 85 13.97 -50.11 26.26
N VAL A 86 13.87 -48.90 25.72
CA VAL A 86 12.59 -48.30 25.25
C VAL A 86 12.41 -48.47 23.73
N ALA A 87 13.44 -48.98 23.03
CA ALA A 87 13.48 -49.05 21.56
C ALA A 87 12.96 -50.39 20.97
N SER A 88 12.34 -51.26 21.78
CA SER A 88 11.64 -52.48 21.32
C SER A 88 10.13 -52.32 21.33
#